data_AF-A0A9P0JAI4-F1
#
_entry.id   AF-A0A9P0JAI4-F1
#
_cell.length_a   1.000
_cell.length_b   1.000
_cell.length_c   1.000
_cell.angle_alpha   90.00
_cell.angle_beta   90.00
_cell.angle_gamma   90.00
#
_symmetry.space_group_name_H-M   'P 1'
#
loop_
_entity.id
_entity.type
_entity.pdbx_description
1 polymer ?
#
loop_
_entity_poly.entity_id
_entity_poly.type
_entity_poly.pdbx_seq_one_letter_code
_entity_poly.pdbx_strand_id
1 'polypeptide(L)'
;MNIQLSICAIFVFLFSASKQTYFLNKNYIDTINKNAKTWKAGVNFHPETPLKFILGLLGSKGVKVSSTGPFKSHDTLYKSNVSIPIEFDARKRWKNCTTIGTIRDQGNCGSCWAFSTTGAFADRLCIASNSKYNELLSAEQVTSCCYRCGLGCQGGYPIRAWQHFYKHGLVTGGNFNSFQGCQPYTFPPCSVNNSCSGETEKNHKCQKRCYGNKTISYRNDHKYIKEPPYYLDYNYIQQDIMNYGPIEASFEVYDDFLSYKSEYRCS
;
A
#
# COMPACT_ATOMS: atom_id res chain seq x y z
N MET A 1 6.12 -5.00 -75.02
CA MET A 1 7.08 -5.45 -73.98
C MET A 1 6.81 -4.62 -72.74
N ASN A 2 5.90 -5.06 -71.87
CA ASN A 2 5.59 -4.38 -70.60
C ASN A 2 5.99 -5.33 -69.46
N ILE A 3 7.03 -4.95 -68.73
CA ILE A 3 7.52 -5.68 -67.56
C ILE A 3 6.74 -5.12 -66.36
N GLN A 4 5.85 -5.92 -65.80
CA GLN A 4 5.10 -5.59 -64.60
C GLN A 4 5.94 -6.03 -63.39
N LEU A 5 6.66 -5.09 -62.77
CA LEU A 5 7.35 -5.32 -61.50
C LEU A 5 6.32 -5.47 -60.38
N SER A 6 6.16 -6.69 -59.87
CA SER A 6 5.44 -6.95 -58.61
C SER A 6 6.35 -6.57 -57.43
N ILE A 7 5.97 -5.52 -56.72
CA ILE A 7 6.58 -5.13 -55.44
C ILE A 7 5.91 -5.97 -54.36
N CYS A 8 6.61 -7.00 -53.85
CA CYS A 8 6.21 -7.71 -52.64
C CYS A 8 6.45 -6.80 -51.42
N ALA A 9 5.38 -6.22 -50.88
CA ALA A 9 5.44 -5.52 -49.60
C ALA A 9 5.55 -6.55 -48.47
N ILE A 10 6.75 -6.69 -47.90
CA ILE A 10 6.98 -7.50 -46.69
C ILE A 10 6.43 -6.70 -45.51
N PHE A 11 5.25 -7.08 -45.03
CA PHE A 11 4.71 -6.59 -43.76
C PHE A 11 5.51 -7.22 -42.61
N VAL A 12 6.52 -6.51 -42.13
CA VAL A 12 7.19 -6.84 -40.86
C VAL A 12 6.23 -6.45 -39.73
N PHE A 13 5.47 -7.43 -39.23
CA PHE A 13 4.78 -7.28 -37.95
C PHE A 13 5.83 -7.23 -36.85
N LEU A 14 6.18 -6.01 -36.41
CA LEU A 14 6.87 -5.79 -35.15
C LEU A 14 5.93 -6.20 -34.01
N PHE A 15 5.91 -7.49 -33.67
CA PHE A 15 5.41 -7.92 -32.37
C PHE A 15 6.36 -7.33 -31.32
N SER A 16 5.95 -6.22 -30.71
CA SER A 16 6.49 -5.82 -29.42
C SER A 16 6.10 -6.91 -28.44
N ALA A 17 6.96 -7.91 -28.28
CA ALA A 17 6.82 -8.90 -27.23
C ALA A 17 6.93 -8.14 -25.90
N SER A 18 5.80 -7.85 -25.27
CA SER A 18 5.80 -7.48 -23.87
C SER A 18 6.56 -8.59 -23.15
N LYS A 19 7.58 -8.23 -22.35
CA LYS A 19 8.29 -9.22 -21.53
C LYS A 19 7.25 -9.89 -20.64
N GLN A 20 6.86 -11.12 -21.00
CA GLN A 20 5.87 -11.87 -20.27
C GLN A 20 6.40 -12.11 -18.85
N THR A 21 5.53 -11.92 -17.87
CA THR A 21 5.88 -12.05 -16.47
C THR A 21 5.91 -13.53 -16.10
N TYR A 22 7.06 -14.18 -16.30
CA TYR A 22 7.19 -15.65 -16.20
C TYR A 22 6.66 -16.21 -14.87
N PHE A 23 6.84 -15.49 -13.78
CA PHE A 23 6.46 -15.94 -12.44
C PHE A 23 4.95 -15.92 -12.17
N LEU A 24 4.14 -15.38 -13.09
CA LEU A 24 2.67 -15.45 -13.02
C LEU A 24 2.10 -16.68 -13.73
N ASN A 25 2.92 -17.44 -14.44
CA ASN A 25 2.44 -18.61 -15.18
C ASN A 25 2.18 -19.80 -14.24
N LYS A 26 1.32 -20.72 -14.71
CA LYS A 26 0.93 -21.89 -13.93
C LYS A 26 2.11 -22.79 -13.58
N ASN A 27 3.07 -22.97 -14.48
CA ASN A 27 4.23 -23.86 -14.25
C ASN A 27 5.11 -23.36 -13.10
N TYR A 28 5.29 -22.05 -12.97
CA TYR A 28 6.03 -21.43 -11.86
C TYR A 28 5.27 -21.62 -10.55
N ILE A 29 3.96 -21.35 -10.55
CA ILE A 29 3.08 -21.57 -9.38
C ILE A 29 3.10 -23.05 -8.93
N ASP A 30 3.05 -23.99 -9.87
CA ASP A 30 3.13 -25.42 -9.57
C ASP A 30 4.51 -25.79 -8.99
N THR A 31 5.58 -25.13 -9.42
CA THR A 31 6.93 -25.30 -8.85
C THR A 31 7.00 -24.78 -7.42
N ILE A 32 6.38 -23.64 -7.12
CA ILE A 32 6.25 -23.13 -5.75
C ILE A 32 5.53 -24.17 -4.89
N ASN A 33 4.36 -24.65 -5.33
CA ASN A 33 3.54 -25.59 -4.56
C ASN A 33 4.22 -26.97 -4.33
N LYS A 34 5.19 -27.36 -5.17
CA LYS A 34 6.02 -28.56 -4.92
C LYS A 34 7.01 -28.39 -3.77
N ASN A 35 7.42 -27.15 -3.46
CA ASN A 35 8.47 -26.85 -2.50
C ASN A 35 7.96 -26.18 -1.21
N ALA A 36 6.92 -25.34 -1.32
CA ALA A 36 6.34 -24.61 -0.21
C ALA A 36 5.62 -25.58 0.73
N LYS A 37 6.01 -25.56 2.01
CA LYS A 37 5.43 -26.43 3.06
C LYS A 37 4.41 -25.72 3.94
N THR A 38 4.51 -24.39 4.04
CA THR A 38 3.77 -23.58 5.02
C THR A 38 2.72 -22.68 4.38
N TRP A 39 2.68 -22.60 3.06
CA TRP A 39 1.72 -21.78 2.32
C TRP A 39 1.42 -22.37 0.94
N LYS A 40 0.29 -21.94 0.37
CA LYS A 40 -0.20 -22.36 -0.94
C LYS A 40 -0.14 -21.19 -1.92
N ALA A 41 0.42 -21.47 -3.09
CA ALA A 41 0.45 -20.55 -4.22
C ALA A 41 -0.76 -20.78 -5.16
N GLY A 42 -1.21 -19.72 -5.81
CA GLY A 42 -2.27 -19.73 -6.81
C GLY A 42 -2.33 -18.42 -7.60
N VAL A 43 -3.18 -18.38 -8.62
CA VAL A 43 -3.28 -17.25 -9.54
C VAL A 43 -3.97 -16.06 -8.85
N ASN A 44 -3.23 -14.95 -8.66
CA ASN A 44 -3.77 -13.65 -8.23
C ASN A 44 -3.83 -12.63 -9.37
N PHE A 45 -2.86 -12.68 -10.28
CA PHE A 45 -2.77 -11.82 -11.46
C PHE A 45 -2.93 -12.66 -12.72
N HIS A 46 -3.47 -12.06 -13.77
CA HIS A 46 -3.55 -12.72 -15.06
C HIS A 46 -2.13 -13.05 -15.57
N PRO A 47 -1.87 -14.22 -16.19
CA PRO A 47 -0.53 -14.58 -16.66
C PRO A 47 0.06 -13.61 -17.70
N GLU A 48 -0.78 -12.82 -18.35
CA GLU A 48 -0.39 -11.78 -19.31
C GLU A 48 -0.21 -10.40 -18.67
N THR A 49 -0.40 -10.27 -17.36
CA THR A 49 -0.16 -9.00 -16.66
C THR A 49 1.29 -8.56 -16.88
N PRO A 50 1.54 -7.34 -17.38
CA PRO A 50 2.89 -6.88 -17.71
C PRO A 50 3.79 -6.75 -16.47
N LEU A 51 5.07 -7.10 -16.61
CA LEU A 51 6.06 -6.95 -15.53
C LEU A 51 6.13 -5.50 -15.01
N LYS A 52 5.99 -4.52 -15.91
CA LYS A 52 6.00 -3.10 -15.55
C LYS A 52 4.86 -2.73 -14.59
N PHE A 53 3.67 -3.32 -14.77
CA PHE A 53 2.55 -3.13 -13.85
C PHE A 53 2.89 -3.69 -12.46
N ILE A 54 3.39 -4.92 -12.41
CA ILE A 54 3.79 -5.58 -11.16
C ILE A 54 4.84 -4.74 -10.40
N LEU A 55 5.88 -4.27 -11.10
CA LEU A 55 6.90 -3.39 -10.52
C LEU A 55 6.31 -2.05 -10.06
N GLY A 56 5.30 -1.54 -10.75
CA GLY A 56 4.56 -0.34 -10.37
C GLY A 56 3.81 -0.46 -9.05
N LEU A 57 3.45 -1.67 -8.61
CA LEU A 57 2.83 -1.90 -7.30
C LEU A 57 3.85 -1.72 -6.15
N LEU A 58 5.13 -1.95 -6.42
CA LEU A 58 6.24 -1.97 -5.45
C LEU A 58 6.79 -0.56 -5.16
N GLY A 59 5.90 0.33 -4.72
CA GLY A 59 6.22 1.75 -4.51
C GLY A 59 6.98 2.12 -3.23
N SER A 60 7.15 1.22 -2.27
CA SER A 60 7.89 1.56 -1.04
C SER A 60 9.39 1.59 -1.32
N LYS A 61 10.06 2.68 -0.96
CA LYS A 61 11.53 2.79 -0.98
C LYS A 61 12.18 2.27 0.32
N GLY A 62 11.40 1.54 1.10
CA GLY A 62 11.81 0.92 2.36
C GLY A 62 11.96 1.91 3.50
N VAL A 63 12.24 1.34 4.68
CA VAL A 63 12.54 2.08 5.89
C VAL A 63 14.07 2.13 6.02
N LYS A 64 14.69 3.20 5.51
CA LYS A 64 16.14 3.43 5.72
C LYS A 64 16.36 3.94 7.14
N VAL A 65 16.62 3.01 8.05
CA VAL A 65 16.83 3.31 9.46
C VAL A 65 18.29 3.70 9.68
N SER A 66 18.55 4.93 10.15
CA SER A 66 19.86 5.26 10.73
C SER A 66 20.00 4.51 12.05
N SER A 67 21.19 4.00 12.37
CA SER A 67 21.49 3.40 13.69
C SER A 67 21.20 4.35 14.86
N THR A 68 21.12 5.66 14.60
CA THR A 68 20.79 6.72 15.56
C THR A 68 19.40 7.31 15.38
N GLY A 69 18.49 6.63 14.67
CA GLY A 69 17.11 7.09 14.48
C GLY A 69 16.36 7.22 15.82
N PRO A 70 15.23 7.96 15.87
CA PRO A 70 14.40 8.03 17.06
C PRO A 70 13.69 6.68 17.27
N PHE A 71 14.40 5.72 17.85
CA PHE A 71 13.81 4.44 18.23
C PHE A 71 12.99 4.61 19.49
N LYS A 72 11.77 4.08 19.46
CA LYS A 72 10.93 4.01 20.64
C LYS A 72 11.32 2.77 21.45
N SER A 73 12.14 2.98 22.47
CA SER A 73 12.67 1.92 23.34
C SER A 73 12.40 2.12 24.83
N HIS A 74 11.94 3.30 25.24
CA HIS A 74 11.71 3.68 26.64
C HIS A 74 10.25 4.10 26.88
N ASP A 75 9.30 3.31 26.36
CA ASP A 75 7.88 3.53 26.64
C ASP A 75 7.51 2.91 28.00
N THR A 76 6.78 3.65 28.83
CA THR A 76 6.30 3.16 30.13
C THR A 76 5.38 1.94 30.04
N LEU A 77 4.75 1.70 28.89
CA LEU A 77 3.93 0.52 28.63
C LEU A 77 4.76 -0.69 28.18
N TYR A 78 6.03 -0.51 27.82
CA TYR A 78 6.92 -1.62 27.50
C TYR A 78 7.47 -2.21 28.78
N LYS A 79 7.23 -3.51 29.01
CA LYS A 79 7.77 -4.22 30.17
C LYS A 79 8.62 -5.39 29.71
N SER A 80 9.69 -5.66 30.46
CA SER A 80 10.59 -6.78 30.21
C SER A 80 9.92 -8.15 30.45
N ASN A 81 8.93 -8.20 31.35
CA ASN A 81 8.23 -9.43 31.73
C ASN A 81 6.79 -9.50 31.20
N VAL A 82 6.47 -8.87 30.06
CA VAL A 82 5.14 -9.02 29.46
C VAL A 82 5.01 -10.39 28.82
N SER A 83 4.00 -11.16 29.26
CA SER A 83 3.56 -12.35 28.51
C SER A 83 2.87 -11.90 27.23
N ILE A 84 3.57 -12.01 26.10
CA ILE A 84 2.99 -11.77 24.78
C ILE A 84 2.06 -12.95 24.44
N PRO A 85 0.80 -12.72 24.06
CA PRO A 85 -0.10 -13.80 23.69
C PRO A 85 0.40 -14.48 22.41
N ILE A 86 0.17 -15.79 22.31
CA ILE A 86 0.53 -16.59 21.13
C ILE A 86 -0.20 -16.06 19.88
N GLU A 87 -1.43 -15.58 20.05
CA GLU A 87 -2.22 -14.95 18.99
C GLU A 87 -2.68 -13.56 19.40
N PHE A 88 -2.57 -12.61 18.48
CA PHE A 88 -3.12 -11.28 18.63
C PHE A 88 -3.76 -10.82 17.32
N ASP A 89 -4.99 -10.32 17.39
CA ASP A 89 -5.69 -9.75 16.25
C ASP A 89 -6.27 -8.39 16.65
N ALA A 90 -5.73 -7.33 16.05
CA ALA A 90 -6.15 -5.96 16.31
C ALA A 90 -7.65 -5.74 16.04
N ARG A 91 -8.23 -6.45 15.06
CA ARG A 91 -9.67 -6.36 14.73
C ARG A 91 -10.53 -6.93 15.86
N LYS A 92 -10.03 -7.97 16.55
CA LYS A 92 -10.72 -8.55 17.72
C LYS A 92 -10.52 -7.71 18.98
N ARG A 93 -9.35 -7.09 19.14
CA ARG A 93 -9.02 -6.24 20.29
C ARG A 93 -9.79 -4.92 20.27
N TRP A 94 -9.88 -4.27 19.11
CA TRP A 94 -10.55 -2.99 18.90
C TRP A 94 -11.71 -3.12 17.91
N LYS A 95 -12.70 -3.94 18.26
CA LYS A 95 -13.85 -4.29 17.39
C LYS A 95 -14.63 -3.09 16.87
N ASN A 96 -14.65 -2.00 17.62
CA ASN A 96 -15.36 -0.77 17.27
C ASN A 96 -14.57 0.12 16.28
N CYS A 97 -13.30 -0.21 15.99
CA CYS A 97 -12.49 0.45 14.98
C CYS A 97 -12.57 -0.30 13.65
N THR A 98 -13.46 0.15 12.78
CA THR A 98 -13.73 -0.53 11.49
C THR A 98 -12.61 -0.30 10.48
N THR A 99 -11.80 0.75 10.67
CA THR A 99 -10.65 1.05 9.82
C THR A 99 -9.61 -0.10 9.81
N ILE A 100 -9.39 -0.79 10.94
CA ILE A 100 -8.34 -1.83 11.10
C ILE A 100 -8.55 -3.02 10.14
N GLY A 101 -9.79 -3.33 9.82
CA GLY A 101 -10.15 -4.42 8.89
C GLY A 101 -10.36 -3.95 7.45
N THR A 102 -10.25 -2.66 7.17
CA THR A 102 -10.60 -2.11 5.86
C THR A 102 -9.47 -2.30 4.87
N ILE A 103 -9.69 -3.20 3.90
CA ILE A 103 -8.77 -3.41 2.78
C ILE A 103 -8.99 -2.31 1.72
N ARG A 104 -7.90 -1.76 1.21
CA ARG A 104 -7.91 -0.67 0.22
C ARG A 104 -7.07 -1.06 -1.01
N ASP A 105 -7.31 -0.40 -2.13
CA ASP A 105 -6.65 -0.65 -3.41
C ASP A 105 -5.87 0.59 -3.86
N GLN A 106 -4.58 0.42 -4.16
CA GLN A 106 -3.69 1.47 -4.64
C GLN A 106 -3.79 1.72 -6.16
N GLY A 107 -4.53 0.89 -6.88
CA GLY A 107 -4.64 0.93 -8.34
C GLY A 107 -3.28 0.75 -9.02
N ASN A 108 -3.16 1.29 -10.24
CA ASN A 108 -1.90 1.30 -10.99
C ASN A 108 -0.95 2.44 -10.56
N CYS A 109 -0.77 2.61 -9.25
CA CYS A 109 0.07 3.65 -8.66
C CYS A 109 0.95 3.03 -7.58
N GLY A 110 2.25 3.34 -7.56
CA GLY A 110 3.19 2.93 -6.52
C GLY A 110 3.02 3.71 -5.21
N SER A 111 1.78 3.79 -4.71
CA SER A 111 1.38 4.52 -3.52
C SER A 111 1.22 3.64 -2.28
N CYS A 112 1.68 2.37 -2.30
CA CYS A 112 1.62 1.49 -1.12
C CYS A 112 2.17 2.15 0.16
N TRP A 113 3.24 2.93 0.06
CA TRP A 113 3.82 3.71 1.16
C TRP A 113 2.85 4.75 1.76
N ALA A 114 1.95 5.30 0.94
CA ALA A 114 0.89 6.20 1.38
C ALA A 114 -0.29 5.43 1.99
N PHE A 115 -0.68 4.31 1.38
CA PHE A 115 -1.78 3.49 1.89
C PHE A 115 -1.47 2.86 3.25
N SER A 116 -0.27 2.27 3.40
CA SER A 116 0.15 1.63 4.65
C SER A 116 0.22 2.64 5.80
N THR A 117 0.81 3.81 5.56
CA THR A 117 0.95 4.87 6.58
C THR A 117 -0.38 5.52 6.93
N THR A 118 -1.23 5.84 5.95
CA THR A 118 -2.55 6.42 6.22
C THR A 118 -3.51 5.44 6.88
N GLY A 119 -3.45 4.15 6.53
CA GLY A 119 -4.20 3.08 7.20
C GLY A 119 -3.82 2.97 8.66
N ALA A 120 -2.52 2.79 8.96
CA ALA A 120 -2.04 2.71 10.34
C ALA A 120 -2.35 3.99 11.13
N PHE A 121 -2.27 5.18 10.51
CA PHE A 121 -2.65 6.42 11.19
C PHE A 121 -4.15 6.46 11.51
N ALA A 122 -5.04 6.10 10.57
CA ALA A 122 -6.48 6.07 10.81
C ALA A 122 -6.84 5.09 11.94
N ASP A 123 -6.21 3.90 11.95
CA ASP A 123 -6.39 2.88 12.98
C ASP A 123 -5.98 3.37 14.36
N ARG A 124 -4.78 3.96 14.47
CA ARG A 124 -4.29 4.52 15.72
C ARG A 124 -5.11 5.70 16.21
N LEU A 125 -5.63 6.51 15.29
CA LEU A 125 -6.54 7.61 15.64
C LEU A 125 -7.88 7.08 16.18
N CYS A 126 -8.40 6.00 15.61
CA CYS A 126 -9.57 5.33 16.16
C CYS A 126 -9.31 4.76 17.56
N ILE A 127 -8.21 4.05 17.75
CA ILE A 127 -7.82 3.47 19.04
C ILE A 127 -7.65 4.58 20.09
N ALA A 128 -6.85 5.60 19.79
CA ALA A 128 -6.57 6.70 20.71
C ALA A 128 -7.79 7.55 21.07
N SER A 129 -8.80 7.58 20.19
CA SER A 129 -10.06 8.29 20.43
C SER A 129 -11.14 7.44 21.12
N ASN A 130 -10.82 6.20 21.50
CA ASN A 130 -11.79 5.20 21.98
C ASN A 130 -12.97 5.04 21.01
N SER A 131 -12.65 4.88 19.72
CA SER A 131 -13.60 4.71 18.61
C SER A 131 -14.52 5.90 18.32
N LYS A 132 -14.27 7.07 18.91
CA LYS A 132 -14.99 8.31 18.58
C LYS A 132 -14.64 8.82 17.18
N TYR A 133 -13.41 8.59 16.74
CA TYR A 133 -12.99 8.75 15.35
C TYR A 133 -12.94 7.39 14.68
N ASN A 134 -13.51 7.24 13.49
CA ASN A 134 -13.55 5.95 12.79
C ASN A 134 -13.64 6.14 11.27
N GLU A 135 -12.83 7.07 10.74
CA GLU A 135 -12.84 7.46 9.33
C GLU A 135 -11.48 7.22 8.66
N LEU A 136 -11.50 6.88 7.37
CA LEU A 136 -10.29 6.73 6.58
C LEU A 136 -9.62 8.09 6.31
N LEU A 137 -8.30 8.11 6.31
CA LEU A 137 -7.49 9.26 5.92
C LEU A 137 -7.08 9.19 4.45
N SER A 138 -6.89 10.37 3.85
CA SER A 138 -6.64 10.52 2.42
C SER A 138 -5.24 10.04 2.02
N ALA A 139 -5.18 8.84 1.44
CA ALA A 139 -4.01 8.37 0.71
C ALA A 139 -3.73 9.25 -0.53
N GLU A 140 -4.76 9.88 -1.11
CA GLU A 140 -4.57 10.82 -2.24
C GLU A 140 -3.75 12.04 -1.81
N GLN A 141 -4.11 12.67 -0.69
CA GLN A 141 -3.45 13.90 -0.26
C GLN A 141 -1.97 13.67 -0.05
N VAL A 142 -1.60 12.62 0.69
CA VAL A 142 -0.17 12.35 0.94
C VAL A 142 0.56 11.98 -0.35
N THR A 143 -0.07 11.22 -1.26
CA THR A 143 0.54 10.81 -2.54
C THR A 143 0.82 12.02 -3.44
N SER A 144 -0.12 12.97 -3.53
CA SER A 144 -0.05 14.12 -4.44
C SER A 144 0.62 15.37 -3.84
N CYS A 145 0.54 15.57 -2.52
CA CYS A 145 0.99 16.79 -1.84
C CYS A 145 2.28 16.63 -1.03
N CYS A 146 2.71 15.42 -0.69
CA CYS A 146 3.97 15.23 0.04
C CYS A 146 5.17 15.10 -0.90
N TYR A 147 5.64 16.22 -1.44
CA TYR A 147 6.82 16.25 -2.33
C TYR A 147 8.11 15.75 -1.67
N ARG A 148 8.22 15.85 -0.34
CA ARG A 148 9.37 15.30 0.39
C ARG A 148 9.27 13.80 0.58
N CYS A 149 8.07 13.22 0.53
CA CYS A 149 7.88 11.79 0.76
C CYS A 149 8.42 10.92 -0.38
N GLY A 150 8.51 11.46 -1.59
CA GLY A 150 8.97 10.72 -2.75
C GLY A 150 8.39 11.29 -4.03
N LEU A 151 8.16 10.41 -5.00
CA LEU A 151 7.66 10.75 -6.32
C LEU A 151 6.22 10.24 -6.51
N GLY A 152 5.36 10.33 -5.49
CA GLY A 152 3.96 9.90 -5.57
C GLY A 152 3.83 8.44 -6.02
N CYS A 153 3.20 8.23 -7.18
CA CYS A 153 3.04 6.92 -7.81
C CYS A 153 4.33 6.26 -8.29
N GLN A 154 5.46 6.97 -8.36
CA GLN A 154 6.78 6.41 -8.64
C GLN A 154 7.53 6.04 -7.34
N GLY A 155 6.80 5.96 -6.23
CA GLY A 155 7.26 5.45 -4.96
C GLY A 155 7.74 6.50 -3.96
N GLY A 156 7.77 6.11 -2.69
CA GLY A 156 8.01 7.01 -1.57
C GLY A 156 8.54 6.31 -0.32
N TYR A 157 8.90 7.13 0.65
CA TYR A 157 9.52 6.74 1.91
C TYR A 157 8.48 6.86 3.03
N PRO A 158 8.04 5.73 3.62
CA PRO A 158 7.00 5.74 4.65
C PRO A 158 7.31 6.66 5.86
N ILE A 159 8.55 6.69 6.35
CA ILE A 159 8.93 7.58 7.46
C ILE A 159 8.68 9.06 7.14
N ARG A 160 8.86 9.47 5.87
CA ARG A 160 8.62 10.86 5.47
C ARG A 160 7.12 11.17 5.40
N ALA A 161 6.27 10.17 5.16
CA ALA A 161 4.82 10.31 5.27
C ALA A 161 4.42 10.58 6.73
N TRP A 162 4.93 9.80 7.67
CA TRP A 162 4.70 10.06 9.09
C TRP A 162 5.19 11.45 9.54
N GLN A 163 6.35 11.90 9.05
CA GLN A 163 6.83 13.28 9.28
C GLN A 163 5.90 14.34 8.66
N HIS A 164 5.28 14.04 7.51
CA HIS A 164 4.27 14.91 6.90
C HIS A 164 3.02 14.98 7.77
N PHE A 165 2.56 13.87 8.34
CA PHE A 165 1.38 13.85 9.22
C PHE A 165 1.60 14.67 10.48
N TYR A 166 2.84 14.70 11.00
CA TYR A 166 3.22 15.52 12.15
C TYR A 166 3.17 17.02 11.81
N LYS A 167 3.74 17.41 10.66
CA LYS A 167 3.92 18.82 10.30
C LYS A 167 2.71 19.46 9.63
N HIS A 168 1.96 18.68 8.87
CA HIS A 168 0.92 19.17 7.96
C HIS A 168 -0.44 18.51 8.20
N GLY A 169 -0.46 17.33 8.82
CA GLY A 169 -1.68 16.54 9.00
C GLY A 169 -2.21 15.97 7.69
N LEU A 170 -3.38 15.33 7.76
CA LEU A 170 -4.11 14.82 6.60
C LEU A 170 -5.62 15.03 6.74
N VAL A 171 -6.29 15.29 5.64
CA VAL A 171 -7.75 15.26 5.53
C VAL A 171 -8.28 13.83 5.43
N THR A 172 -9.57 13.68 5.69
CA THR A 172 -10.31 12.43 5.46
C THR A 172 -10.35 12.08 3.96
N GLY A 173 -10.40 10.80 3.64
CA GLY A 173 -10.46 10.35 2.26
C GLY A 173 -10.65 8.84 2.11
N GLY A 174 -11.80 8.45 1.58
CA GLY A 174 -12.16 7.05 1.34
C GLY A 174 -11.54 6.45 0.08
N ASN A 175 -12.14 5.35 -0.37
CA ASN A 175 -11.72 4.62 -1.57
C ASN A 175 -12.17 5.32 -2.86
N PHE A 176 -11.67 4.84 -4.00
CA PHE A 176 -12.09 5.29 -5.32
C PHE A 176 -13.62 5.30 -5.47
N ASN A 177 -14.16 6.36 -6.05
CA ASN A 177 -15.60 6.60 -6.26
C ASN A 177 -16.49 6.48 -5.01
N SER A 178 -15.93 6.48 -3.79
CA SER A 178 -16.74 6.42 -2.56
C SER A 178 -17.39 7.77 -2.19
N PHE A 179 -16.84 8.88 -2.70
CA PHE A 179 -17.16 10.25 -2.26
C PHE A 179 -17.03 10.49 -0.74
N GLN A 180 -16.41 9.55 -0.01
CA GLN A 180 -16.25 9.62 1.44
C GLN A 180 -15.06 10.52 1.81
N GLY A 181 -15.28 11.40 2.79
CA GLY A 181 -14.29 12.35 3.26
C GLY A 181 -13.99 13.48 2.27
N CYS A 182 -12.99 14.29 2.60
CA CYS A 182 -12.60 15.45 1.83
C CYS A 182 -11.95 15.09 0.48
N GLN A 183 -10.99 14.15 0.50
CA GLN A 183 -10.18 13.76 -0.65
C GLN A 183 -10.14 12.23 -0.80
N PRO A 184 -11.22 11.60 -1.29
CA PRO A 184 -11.20 10.18 -1.63
C PRO A 184 -10.15 9.87 -2.71
N TYR A 185 -9.68 8.63 -2.75
CA TYR A 185 -8.69 8.20 -3.73
C TYR A 185 -9.24 8.33 -5.16
N THR A 186 -8.39 8.71 -6.12
CA THR A 186 -8.84 8.99 -7.50
C THR A 186 -8.29 8.04 -8.56
N PHE A 187 -7.34 7.19 -8.20
CA PHE A 187 -6.89 6.13 -9.09
C PHE A 187 -7.85 4.93 -9.01
N PRO A 188 -8.33 4.41 -10.15
CA PRO A 188 -9.26 3.29 -10.16
C PRO A 188 -8.57 1.99 -9.71
N PRO A 189 -9.29 1.10 -9.00
CA PRO A 189 -8.87 -0.28 -8.79
C PRO A 189 -8.55 -0.98 -10.10
N CYS A 190 -7.56 -1.88 -10.05
CA CYS A 190 -7.24 -2.71 -11.19
C CYS A 190 -8.20 -3.89 -11.27
N SER A 191 -9.08 -3.88 -12.27
CA SER A 191 -9.97 -5.01 -12.53
C SER A 191 -9.19 -6.13 -13.21
N VAL A 192 -9.49 -7.37 -12.82
CA VAL A 192 -8.87 -8.62 -13.30
C VAL A 192 -8.91 -8.77 -14.84
N ASN A 193 -9.77 -7.99 -15.52
CA ASN A 193 -9.94 -7.93 -16.97
C ASN A 193 -9.01 -6.90 -17.66
N ASN A 194 -7.73 -6.83 -17.28
CA ASN A 194 -6.69 -6.04 -17.96
C ASN A 194 -6.83 -4.49 -17.93
N SER A 195 -7.53 -3.90 -16.97
CA SER A 195 -7.64 -2.42 -16.88
C SER A 195 -6.34 -1.70 -16.49
N CYS A 196 -5.29 -2.45 -16.12
CA CYS A 196 -4.00 -1.91 -15.68
C CYS A 196 -2.82 -2.43 -16.50
N SER A 197 -3.05 -2.72 -17.78
CA SER A 197 -2.00 -3.09 -18.73
C SER A 197 -1.10 -1.91 -19.17
N GLY A 198 -1.35 -0.70 -18.65
CA GLY A 198 -0.64 0.53 -19.00
C GLY A 198 0.54 0.89 -18.10
N GLU A 199 1.14 2.06 -18.35
CA GLU A 199 2.19 2.61 -17.49
C GLU A 199 1.67 2.95 -16.10
N THR A 200 2.54 2.90 -15.09
CA THR A 200 2.22 3.45 -13.76
C THR A 200 1.68 4.86 -13.90
N GLU A 201 0.58 5.11 -13.21
CA GLU A 201 -0.12 6.37 -13.30
C GLU A 201 0.77 7.56 -12.94
N LYS A 202 0.55 8.67 -13.64
CA LYS A 202 1.25 9.91 -13.32
C LYS A 202 0.75 10.42 -11.99
N ASN A 203 1.66 10.97 -11.18
CA ASN A 203 1.26 11.58 -9.92
C ASN A 203 0.30 12.75 -10.19
N HIS A 204 -0.80 12.80 -9.46
CA HIS A 204 -1.74 13.90 -9.56
C HIS A 204 -1.17 15.20 -9.00
N LYS A 205 -1.69 16.32 -9.48
CA LYS A 205 -1.37 17.64 -8.92
C LYS A 205 -2.03 17.75 -7.55
N CYS A 206 -1.25 18.11 -6.53
CA CYS A 206 -1.76 18.45 -5.21
C CYS A 206 -2.93 19.43 -5.28
N GLN A 207 -4.09 19.03 -4.73
CA GLN A 207 -5.27 19.88 -4.60
C GLN A 207 -5.42 20.32 -3.14
N LYS A 208 -5.58 21.62 -2.90
CA LYS A 208 -5.85 22.18 -1.56
C LYS A 208 -7.34 22.45 -1.34
N ARG A 209 -8.18 21.48 -1.69
CA ARG A 209 -9.65 21.55 -1.59
C ARG A 209 -10.26 20.15 -1.49
N CYS A 210 -11.43 20.06 -0.88
CA CYS A 210 -12.22 18.83 -0.90
C CYS A 210 -12.91 18.67 -2.26
N TYR A 211 -12.89 17.45 -2.79
CA TYR A 211 -13.60 17.08 -4.02
C TYR A 211 -14.44 15.80 -3.86
N GLY A 212 -14.33 15.11 -2.72
CA GLY A 212 -15.31 14.12 -2.28
C GLY A 212 -16.53 14.80 -1.69
N ASN A 213 -16.67 14.75 -0.36
CA ASN A 213 -17.69 15.49 0.34
C ASN A 213 -17.35 16.99 0.39
N LYS A 214 -18.11 17.78 -0.36
CA LYS A 214 -17.90 19.23 -0.51
C LYS A 214 -18.38 20.06 0.68
N THR A 215 -19.11 19.48 1.63
CA THR A 215 -19.52 20.19 2.86
C THR A 215 -18.38 20.30 3.88
N ILE A 216 -17.34 19.48 3.71
CA ILE A 216 -16.17 19.46 4.59
C ILE A 216 -15.25 20.63 4.25
N SER A 217 -14.80 21.35 5.28
CA SER A 217 -13.75 22.37 5.15
C SER A 217 -12.38 21.70 5.05
N TYR A 218 -11.70 21.88 3.92
CA TYR A 218 -10.34 21.34 3.71
C TYR A 218 -9.39 21.71 4.85
N ARG A 219 -9.41 22.97 5.30
CA ARG A 219 -8.53 23.45 6.36
C ARG A 219 -8.82 22.77 7.71
N ASN A 220 -10.10 22.65 8.07
CA ASN A 220 -10.50 22.15 9.39
C ASN A 220 -10.53 20.62 9.48
N ASP A 221 -10.47 19.93 8.34
CA ASP A 221 -10.50 18.47 8.32
C ASP A 221 -9.14 17.80 8.57
N HIS A 222 -8.05 18.57 8.67
CA HIS A 222 -6.74 17.99 8.91
C HIS A 222 -6.65 17.33 10.29
N LYS A 223 -6.17 16.08 10.31
CA LYS A 223 -5.84 15.29 11.50
C LYS A 223 -4.32 15.19 11.61
N TYR A 224 -3.80 15.41 12.81
CA TYR A 224 -2.36 15.49 13.08
C TYR A 224 -1.93 14.39 14.04
N ILE A 225 -0.73 13.86 13.84
CA ILE A 225 -0.07 13.10 14.91
C ILE A 225 0.50 14.09 15.93
N LYS A 226 0.34 13.78 17.22
CA LYS A 226 0.78 14.66 18.31
C LYS A 226 2.25 14.52 18.63
N GLU A 227 2.77 13.30 18.54
CA GLU A 227 4.16 12.98 18.85
C GLU A 227 4.99 12.83 17.58
N PRO A 228 6.31 13.10 17.64
CA PRO A 228 7.22 12.84 16.54
C PRO A 228 7.19 11.36 16.12
N PRO A 229 7.36 11.07 14.82
CA PRO A 229 7.40 9.70 14.35
C PRO A 229 8.68 9.00 14.77
N TYR A 230 8.58 7.70 15.00
CA TYR A 230 9.65 6.86 15.54
C TYR A 230 9.80 5.56 14.75
N TYR A 231 10.94 4.90 14.97
CA TYR A 231 11.17 3.53 14.54
C TYR A 231 10.94 2.56 15.69
N LEU A 232 10.57 1.33 15.37
CA LEU A 232 10.46 0.25 16.33
C LEU A 232 11.64 -0.69 16.18
N ASP A 233 12.22 -1.05 17.32
CA ASP A 233 13.13 -2.18 17.41
C ASP A 233 12.32 -3.49 17.43
N TYR A 234 12.90 -4.56 16.92
CA TYR A 234 12.26 -5.88 16.86
C TYR A 234 11.67 -6.31 18.21
N ASN A 235 12.37 -6.02 19.30
CA ASN A 235 11.95 -6.39 20.66
C ASN A 235 10.65 -5.71 21.13
N TYR A 236 10.27 -4.59 20.49
CA TYR A 236 9.12 -3.79 20.91
C TYR A 236 7.96 -3.79 19.91
N ILE A 237 8.10 -4.39 18.73
CA ILE A 237 7.04 -4.42 17.71
C ILE A 237 5.74 -5.00 18.27
N GLN A 238 5.81 -6.18 18.92
CA GLN A 238 4.63 -6.84 19.47
C GLN A 238 3.97 -6.00 20.57
N GLN A 239 4.76 -5.43 21.48
CA GLN A 239 4.24 -4.58 22.55
C GLN A 239 3.62 -3.29 22.01
N ASP A 240 4.23 -2.65 21.00
CA ASP A 240 3.66 -1.44 20.39
C ASP A 240 2.34 -1.74 19.68
N ILE A 241 2.26 -2.87 18.95
CA ILE A 241 1.02 -3.32 18.31
C ILE A 241 -0.06 -3.62 19.34
N MET A 242 0.27 -4.30 20.44
CA MET A 242 -0.70 -4.66 21.48
C MET A 242 -1.26 -3.44 22.23
N ASN A 243 -0.44 -2.41 22.42
CA ASN A 243 -0.81 -1.22 23.18
C ASN A 243 -1.44 -0.12 22.31
N TYR A 244 -0.94 0.06 21.08
CA TYR A 244 -1.28 1.20 20.24
C TYR A 244 -1.92 0.83 18.90
N GLY A 245 -1.88 -0.46 18.51
CA GLY A 245 -2.50 -0.96 17.29
C GLY A 245 -1.57 -1.03 16.08
N PRO A 246 -2.12 -1.24 14.88
CA PRO A 246 -1.37 -1.51 13.66
C PRO A 246 -0.21 -0.52 13.39
N ILE A 247 0.85 -1.03 12.79
CA ILE A 247 2.04 -0.27 12.38
C ILE A 247 2.20 -0.32 10.85
N GLU A 248 3.01 0.57 10.32
CA GLU A 248 3.50 0.44 8.96
C GLU A 248 4.84 -0.33 8.95
N ALA A 249 4.98 -1.23 7.98
CA ALA A 249 6.20 -1.97 7.72
C ALA A 249 6.42 -2.11 6.22
N SER A 250 7.69 -2.27 5.83
CA SER A 250 8.09 -2.56 4.46
C SER A 250 8.94 -3.83 4.44
N PHE A 251 8.78 -4.65 3.41
CA PHE A 251 9.55 -5.87 3.18
C PHE A 251 9.86 -6.02 1.69
N GLU A 252 10.83 -6.86 1.37
CA GLU A 252 11.19 -7.18 -0.01
C GLU A 252 10.17 -8.14 -0.61
N VAL A 253 9.60 -7.76 -1.76
CA VAL A 253 8.64 -8.60 -2.48
C VAL A 253 9.40 -9.42 -3.52
N TYR A 254 9.45 -10.73 -3.29
CA TYR A 254 9.96 -11.70 -4.25
C TYR A 254 8.84 -12.15 -5.21
N ASP A 255 9.24 -12.76 -6.31
CA ASP A 255 8.33 -13.09 -7.41
C ASP A 255 7.26 -14.14 -7.05
N ASP A 256 7.55 -15.00 -6.08
CA ASP A 256 6.66 -16.00 -5.51
C ASP A 256 5.51 -15.40 -4.68
N PHE A 257 5.78 -14.31 -3.95
CA PHE A 257 4.80 -13.65 -3.07
C PHE A 257 3.52 -13.23 -3.80
N LEU A 258 3.65 -12.82 -5.07
CA LEU A 258 2.51 -12.41 -5.90
C LEU A 258 1.51 -13.55 -6.14
N SER A 259 1.92 -14.79 -5.91
CA SER A 259 1.07 -15.97 -6.01
C SER A 259 0.52 -16.46 -4.67
N TYR A 260 0.78 -15.77 -3.55
CA TYR A 260 0.29 -16.18 -2.23
C TYR A 260 -1.25 -16.28 -2.15
N LYS A 261 -1.80 -17.37 -1.62
CA LYS A 261 -3.25 -17.55 -1.38
C LYS A 261 -3.62 -17.77 0.07
N SER A 262 -2.91 -18.66 0.76
CA SER A 262 -3.22 -19.01 2.14
C SER A 262 -2.04 -19.71 2.80
N GLU A 263 -1.99 -19.66 4.12
CA GLU A 263 -1.15 -20.57 4.91
C GLU A 263 -1.67 -22.01 4.80
N TYR A 264 -0.75 -22.98 4.87
CA TYR A 264 -1.11 -24.35 5.19
C TYR A 264 -1.32 -24.42 6.70
N ARG A 265 -2.57 -24.56 7.13
CA ARG A 265 -2.85 -25.12 8.43
C ARG A 265 -2.91 -26.63 8.23
N CYS A 266 -1.95 -27.37 8.76
CA CYS A 266 -2.12 -28.81 8.94
C CYS A 266 -3.39 -28.99 9.78
N SER A 267 -4.44 -29.50 9.14
CA SER A 267 -5.67 -29.94 9.79
C SER A 267 -5.39 -31.12 10.72
#